data_AF-A0AAU8JH01-F1
#
_entry.id   AF-A0AAU8JH01-F1
#
_cell.length_a   1.000
_cell.length_b   1.000
_cell.length_c   1.000
_cell.angle_alpha   90.00
_cell.angle_beta   90.00
_cell.angle_gamma   90.00
#
_symmetry.space_group_name_H-M   'P 1'
#
loop_
_entity.id
_entity.type
_entity.pdbx_description
1 polymer ?
#
loop_
_entity_poly.entity_id
_entity_poly.type
_entity_poly.pdbx_seq_one_letter_code
_entity_poly.pdbx_strand_id
1 'polypeptide(L)'
;MSQKPLKKNRRLTQVGLIHLGRYLRWLRYFRGWTSVHDLGQHIANEESVLLKDRGKELYIDPELVPGISGPQINRIEGGKITRLAIDQLLLLMDVLEPINPQTQEPLTLENLLDIATGERTIEVPPISND
;
A
#
# COMPACT_ATOMS: atom_id res chain seq x y z
N MET A 1 -7.68 -19.22 -6.12
CA MET A 1 -8.02 -18.85 -4.72
C MET A 1 -9.27 -17.99 -4.76
N SER A 2 -10.35 -18.33 -4.04
CA SER A 2 -11.57 -17.50 -3.99
C SER A 2 -11.29 -16.23 -3.18
N GLN A 3 -11.26 -15.08 -3.84
CA GLN A 3 -11.26 -13.78 -3.15
C GLN A 3 -12.61 -13.60 -2.47
N LYS A 4 -12.63 -13.51 -1.14
CA LYS A 4 -13.83 -13.08 -0.41
C LYS A 4 -14.12 -11.62 -0.80
N PRO A 5 -15.38 -11.26 -1.06
CA PRO A 5 -15.71 -9.87 -1.38
C PRO A 5 -15.33 -8.97 -0.20
N LEU A 6 -14.67 -7.85 -0.49
CA LEU A 6 -14.31 -6.85 0.51
C LEU A 6 -15.55 -6.45 1.32
N LYS A 7 -15.46 -6.48 2.65
CA LYS A 7 -16.55 -6.02 3.52
C LYS A 7 -16.93 -4.57 3.17
N LYS A 8 -18.19 -4.33 2.80
CA LYS A 8 -18.73 -2.98 2.60
C LYS A 8 -18.74 -2.23 3.94
N ASN A 9 -18.47 -0.92 3.92
CA ASN A 9 -18.50 0.01 5.07
C ASN A 9 -17.34 -0.08 6.09
N ARG A 10 -16.11 -0.32 5.62
CA ARG A 10 -14.90 -0.17 6.44
C ARG A 10 -14.63 1.32 6.73
N ARG A 11 -14.75 1.76 7.99
CA ARG A 11 -14.44 3.14 8.39
C ARG A 11 -12.96 3.25 8.75
N LEU A 12 -12.20 3.95 7.92
CA LEU A 12 -10.79 4.26 8.19
C LEU A 12 -10.67 5.05 9.50
N THR A 13 -9.66 4.73 10.29
CA THR A 13 -9.36 5.46 11.53
C THR A 13 -8.01 6.16 11.41
N GLN A 14 -7.86 7.32 12.05
CA GLN A 14 -6.58 8.05 12.01
C GLN A 14 -5.44 7.21 12.58
N VAL A 15 -5.72 6.44 13.63
CA VAL A 15 -4.76 5.50 14.25
C VAL A 15 -4.41 4.39 13.26
N GLY A 16 -5.40 3.75 12.62
CA GLY A 16 -5.17 2.72 11.61
C GLY A 16 -4.35 3.21 10.41
N LEU A 17 -4.60 4.44 9.94
CA LEU A 17 -3.83 5.07 8.87
C LEU A 17 -2.37 5.33 9.28
N ILE A 18 -2.12 5.69 10.53
CA ILE A 18 -0.74 5.83 11.06
C ILE A 18 -0.05 4.46 11.12
N HIS A 19 -0.74 3.41 11.56
CA HIS A 19 -0.17 2.05 11.58
C HIS A 19 0.12 1.52 10.17
N LEU A 20 -0.82 1.71 9.24
CA LEU A 20 -0.62 1.36 7.83
C LEU A 20 0.58 2.12 7.25
N GLY A 21 0.67 3.43 7.48
CA GLY A 21 1.76 4.26 6.99
C GLY A 21 3.13 3.81 7.52
N ARG A 22 3.22 3.51 8.82
CA ARG A 22 4.44 2.95 9.43
C ARG A 22 4.84 1.62 8.82
N TYR A 23 3.87 0.73 8.59
CA TYR A 23 4.09 -0.54 7.91
C TYR A 23 4.59 -0.37 6.48
N LEU A 24 3.93 0.47 5.67
CA LEU A 24 4.34 0.71 4.29
C LEU A 24 5.74 1.34 4.22
N ARG A 25 6.08 2.24 5.15
CA ARG A 25 7.44 2.77 5.26
C ARG A 25 8.44 1.67 5.56
N TRP A 26 8.20 0.85 6.58
CA TRP A 26 9.07 -0.26 6.91
C TRP A 26 9.26 -1.20 5.71
N LEU A 27 8.16 -1.57 5.04
CA LEU A 27 8.18 -2.45 3.88
C LEU A 27 9.00 -1.85 2.74
N ARG A 28 8.86 -0.54 2.48
CA ARG A 28 9.66 0.17 1.49
C ARG A 28 11.16 0.02 1.76
N TYR A 29 11.60 0.30 3.00
CA TYR A 29 13.01 0.11 3.39
C TYR A 29 13.44 -1.36 3.30
N PHE A 30 12.60 -2.29 3.75
CA PHE A 30 12.86 -3.73 3.69
C PHE A 30 13.08 -4.22 2.25
N ARG A 31 12.37 -3.63 1.28
CA ARG A 31 12.52 -3.91 -0.15
C ARG A 31 13.65 -3.12 -0.82
N GLY A 32 14.46 -2.39 -0.05
CA GLY A 32 15.61 -1.63 -0.55
C GLY A 32 15.29 -0.26 -1.12
N TRP A 33 14.03 0.19 -1.07
CA TRP A 33 13.63 1.51 -1.53
C TRP A 33 13.91 2.56 -0.44
N THR A 34 14.98 3.32 -0.54
CA THR A 34 15.31 4.35 0.47
C THR A 34 14.66 5.70 0.18
N SER A 35 14.34 5.99 -1.08
CA SER A 35 13.71 7.24 -1.56
C SER A 35 12.26 7.02 -1.98
N VAL A 36 11.34 7.82 -1.42
CA VAL A 36 9.95 7.87 -1.88
C VAL A 36 9.82 8.46 -3.28
N HIS A 37 10.74 9.34 -3.69
CA HIS A 37 10.71 9.93 -5.03
C HIS A 37 11.06 8.88 -6.08
N ASP A 38 12.09 8.07 -5.81
CA ASP A 38 12.56 7.03 -6.72
C ASP A 38 11.51 5.94 -6.86
N LEU A 39 10.87 5.54 -5.74
CA LEU A 39 9.75 4.61 -5.76
C LEU A 39 8.57 5.17 -6.57
N GLY A 40 8.21 6.44 -6.36
CA GLY A 40 7.12 7.07 -7.12
C GLY A 40 7.42 7.17 -8.61
N GLN A 41 8.67 7.47 -8.98
CA GLN A 41 9.10 7.50 -10.38
C GLN A 41 9.08 6.10 -11.01
N HIS A 42 9.53 5.09 -10.26
CA HIS A 42 9.49 3.71 -10.71
C HIS A 42 8.05 3.24 -10.94
N ILE A 43 7.15 3.48 -9.98
CA ILE A 43 5.72 3.17 -10.14
C ILE A 43 5.15 3.91 -11.36
N ALA A 44 5.45 5.19 -11.56
CA ALA A 44 4.97 5.95 -12.72
C ALA A 44 5.49 5.40 -14.07
N ASN A 45 6.71 4.85 -14.08
CA ASN A 45 7.30 4.26 -15.29
C ASN A 45 6.70 2.87 -15.61
N GLU A 46 6.32 2.11 -14.59
CA GLU A 46 5.75 0.76 -14.73
C GLU A 46 4.21 0.74 -14.67
N GLU A 47 3.59 1.88 -14.34
CA GLU A 47 2.17 2.01 -14.01
C GLU A 47 1.28 1.44 -15.09
N SER A 48 1.57 1.75 -16.35
CA SER A 48 0.78 1.29 -17.49
C SER A 48 0.79 -0.23 -17.68
N VAL A 49 1.82 -0.93 -17.18
CA VAL A 49 1.93 -2.39 -17.22
C VAL A 49 1.24 -2.99 -15.99
N LEU A 50 1.58 -2.49 -14.80
CA LEU A 50 0.99 -2.93 -13.53
C LEU A 50 -0.55 -2.78 -13.52
N LEU A 51 -1.04 -1.66 -14.04
CA LEU A 51 -2.47 -1.39 -14.15
C LEU A 51 -3.17 -2.18 -15.26
N LYS A 52 -2.48 -2.54 -16.35
CA LYS A 52 -3.05 -3.41 -17.39
C LYS A 52 -3.34 -4.81 -16.86
N ASP A 53 -2.44 -5.35 -16.04
CA ASP A 53 -2.63 -6.67 -15.41
C ASP A 53 -3.78 -6.65 -14.41
N ARG A 54 -3.99 -5.51 -13.74
CA ARG A 54 -5.04 -5.27 -12.74
C ARG A 54 -6.40 -4.85 -13.32
N GLY A 55 -6.44 -4.22 -14.49
CA GLY A 55 -7.65 -3.64 -15.09
C GLY A 55 -8.77 -4.66 -15.33
N LYS A 56 -8.40 -5.92 -15.62
CA LYS A 56 -9.36 -7.04 -15.73
C LYS A 56 -9.95 -7.47 -14.39
N GLU A 57 -9.18 -7.44 -13.31
CA GLU A 57 -9.65 -7.84 -11.96
C GLU A 57 -10.50 -6.76 -11.29
N LEU A 58 -10.13 -5.51 -11.50
CA LEU A 58 -10.65 -4.39 -10.71
C LEU A 58 -11.68 -3.53 -11.45
N TYR A 59 -12.00 -3.86 -12.71
CA TYR A 59 -12.93 -3.11 -13.56
C TYR A 59 -12.60 -1.61 -13.62
N ILE A 60 -11.32 -1.29 -13.64
CA ILE A 60 -10.78 0.07 -13.73
C ILE A 60 -10.17 0.25 -15.10
N ASP A 61 -10.39 1.43 -15.67
CA ASP A 61 -9.72 1.86 -16.89
C ASP A 61 -8.27 2.25 -16.53
N PRO A 62 -7.25 1.51 -17.01
CA PRO A 62 -5.85 1.81 -16.71
C PRO A 62 -5.42 3.21 -17.11
N GLU A 63 -6.07 3.84 -18.11
CA GLU A 63 -5.77 5.19 -18.55
C GLU A 63 -6.34 6.27 -17.60
N LEU A 64 -7.27 5.88 -16.72
CA LEU A 64 -7.93 6.78 -15.77
C LEU A 64 -7.42 6.62 -14.34
N VAL A 65 -6.53 5.64 -14.07
CA VAL A 65 -5.93 5.49 -12.75
C VAL A 65 -4.77 6.47 -12.63
N PRO A 66 -4.85 7.45 -11.71
CA PRO A 66 -3.76 8.36 -11.48
C PRO A 66 -2.63 7.65 -10.73
N GLY A 67 -1.41 7.84 -11.22
CA GLY A 67 -0.21 7.37 -10.55
C GLY A 67 -0.01 7.90 -9.15
N ILE A 68 1.06 7.38 -8.55
CA ILE A 68 1.44 7.73 -7.19
C ILE A 68 2.82 8.39 -7.18
N SER A 69 2.82 9.68 -6.86
CA SER A 69 4.05 10.48 -6.74
C SER A 69 4.72 10.26 -5.38
N GLY A 70 6.03 10.53 -5.30
CA GLY A 70 6.79 10.47 -4.04
C GLY A 70 6.18 11.29 -2.89
N PRO A 71 5.69 12.52 -3.12
CA PRO A 71 4.94 13.27 -2.10
C PRO A 71 3.66 12.58 -1.62
N GLN A 72 2.93 11.90 -2.50
CA GLN A 72 1.75 11.11 -2.10
C GLN A 72 2.15 9.89 -1.26
N ILE A 73 3.18 9.16 -1.67
CA ILE A 73 3.76 8.05 -0.89
C ILE A 73 4.15 8.53 0.51
N ASN A 74 4.87 9.65 0.61
CA ASN A 74 5.30 10.21 1.90
C ASN A 74 4.11 10.58 2.80
N ARG A 75 3.02 11.11 2.23
CA ARG A 75 1.80 11.39 2.98
C ARG A 75 1.13 10.12 3.50
N ILE A 76 1.07 9.07 2.69
CA ILE A 76 0.53 7.76 3.08
C ILE A 76 1.37 7.17 4.20
N GLU A 77 2.70 7.12 4.03
CA GLU A 77 3.63 6.62 5.06
C GLU A 77 3.57 7.42 6.37
N GLY A 78 3.31 8.72 6.27
CA GLY A 78 3.11 9.57 7.43
C GLY A 78 1.74 9.44 8.10
N GLY A 79 0.80 8.66 7.55
CA GLY A 79 -0.58 8.61 8.01
C GLY A 79 -1.32 9.95 7.87
N LYS A 80 -0.87 10.83 6.97
CA LYS A 80 -1.39 12.21 6.78
C LYS A 80 -2.46 12.30 5.69
N ILE A 81 -3.08 11.19 5.32
CA ILE A 81 -4.15 11.14 4.33
C ILE A 81 -5.51 11.17 5.01
N THR A 82 -6.49 11.80 4.37
CA THR A 82 -7.89 11.83 4.85
C THR A 82 -8.75 10.75 4.20
N ARG A 83 -8.26 10.19 3.08
CA ARG A 83 -8.87 9.07 2.34
C ARG A 83 -7.74 8.17 1.83
N LEU A 84 -8.00 6.87 1.80
CA LEU A 84 -7.10 5.87 1.22
C LEU A 84 -7.64 5.51 -0.16
N ALA A 85 -6.92 5.90 -1.20
CA ALA A 85 -7.24 5.55 -2.57
C ALA A 85 -6.77 4.10 -2.81
N ILE A 86 -7.71 3.21 -3.16
CA ILE A 86 -7.46 1.77 -3.24
C ILE A 86 -6.52 1.42 -4.38
N ASP A 87 -6.69 2.09 -5.52
CA ASP A 87 -5.79 2.08 -6.67
C ASP A 87 -4.33 2.38 -6.29
N GLN A 88 -4.10 3.46 -5.53
CA GLN A 88 -2.77 3.83 -5.07
C GLN A 88 -2.17 2.79 -4.11
N LEU A 89 -3.00 2.20 -3.25
CA LEU A 89 -2.57 1.13 -2.37
C LEU A 89 -2.19 -0.12 -3.17
N LEU A 90 -2.95 -0.46 -4.22
CA LEU A 90 -2.65 -1.60 -5.07
C LEU A 90 -1.36 -1.42 -5.87
N LEU A 91 -1.11 -0.24 -6.43
CA LEU A 91 0.17 0.10 -7.06
C LEU A 91 1.35 -0.10 -6.11
N LEU A 92 1.20 0.34 -4.86
CA LEU A 92 2.21 0.09 -3.82
C LEU A 92 2.35 -1.40 -3.51
N MET A 93 1.25 -2.15 -3.47
CA MET A 93 1.31 -3.60 -3.23
C MET A 93 2.02 -4.35 -4.34
N ASP A 94 1.83 -3.95 -5.59
CA ASP A 94 2.45 -4.60 -6.76
C ASP A 94 3.96 -4.46 -6.74
N VAL A 95 4.47 -3.29 -6.35
CA VAL A 95 5.92 -3.04 -6.30
C VAL A 95 6.56 -3.49 -4.98
N LEU A 96 5.88 -3.30 -3.85
CA LEU A 96 6.46 -3.58 -2.54
C LEU A 96 6.22 -5.00 -2.05
N GLU A 97 5.29 -5.74 -2.68
CA GLU A 97 4.95 -7.13 -2.35
C GLU A 97 4.79 -7.34 -0.83
N PRO A 98 3.70 -6.84 -0.22
CA PRO A 98 3.58 -6.76 1.22
C PRO A 98 3.65 -8.12 1.91
N ILE A 99 4.45 -8.20 2.95
CA ILE A 99 4.63 -9.38 3.80
C ILE A 99 4.40 -9.06 5.28
N ASN A 100 4.09 -10.08 6.07
CA ASN A 100 4.08 -10.01 7.51
C ASN A 100 5.53 -10.01 8.04
N PRO A 101 5.98 -9.01 8.83
CA PRO A 101 7.36 -8.95 9.31
C PRO A 101 7.76 -10.16 10.18
N GLN A 102 6.82 -10.73 10.93
CA GLN A 102 7.08 -11.84 11.84
C GLN A 102 7.00 -13.20 11.14
N THR A 103 5.99 -13.41 10.30
CA THR A 103 5.76 -14.73 9.67
C THR A 103 6.35 -14.84 8.26
N GLN A 104 6.76 -13.72 7.66
CA GLN A 104 7.20 -13.63 6.26
C GLN A 104 6.13 -14.05 5.24
N GLU A 105 4.89 -14.27 5.68
CA GLU A 105 3.79 -14.63 4.80
C GLU A 105 3.28 -13.40 4.04
N PRO A 106 2.86 -13.54 2.76
CA PRO A 106 2.27 -12.45 1.99
C PRO A 106 1.00 -11.88 2.66
N LEU A 107 0.85 -10.55 2.62
CA LEU A 107 -0.36 -9.86 3.04
C LEU A 107 -1.25 -9.52 1.85
N THR A 108 -2.55 -9.67 2.05
CA THR A 108 -3.56 -9.32 1.05
C THR A 108 -4.02 -7.87 1.22
N LEU A 109 -4.73 -7.35 0.21
CA LEU A 109 -5.38 -6.04 0.28
C LEU A 109 -6.31 -5.95 1.50
N GLU A 110 -7.07 -7.01 1.78
CA GLU A 110 -7.97 -7.05 2.94
C GLU A 110 -7.20 -6.86 4.25
N ASN A 111 -6.01 -7.45 4.38
CA ASN A 111 -5.18 -7.28 5.58
C ASN A 111 -4.68 -5.84 5.74
N LEU A 112 -4.29 -5.18 4.65
CA LEU A 112 -3.87 -3.78 4.70
C LEU A 112 -5.05 -2.86 5.05
N LEU A 113 -6.24 -3.17 4.56
CA LEU A 113 -7.46 -2.47 4.92
C LEU A 113 -7.86 -2.72 6.38
N ASP A 114 -7.69 -3.94 6.92
CA ASP A 114 -7.90 -4.22 8.35
C ASP A 114 -6.97 -3.37 9.22
N ILE A 115 -5.71 -3.17 8.79
CA ILE A 115 -4.78 -2.27 9.48
C ILE A 115 -5.28 -0.82 9.40
N ALA A 116 -5.72 -0.38 8.22
CA ALA A 116 -6.22 0.98 8.01
C ALA A 116 -7.50 1.31 8.81
N THR A 117 -8.33 0.31 9.11
CA THR A 117 -9.51 0.46 9.98
C THR A 117 -9.18 0.29 11.46
N GLY A 118 -8.02 -0.27 11.79
CA GLY A 118 -7.64 -0.63 13.16
C GLY A 118 -8.24 -1.96 13.64
N GLU A 119 -8.81 -2.76 12.72
CA GLU A 119 -9.27 -4.12 12.99
C GLU A 119 -8.10 -5.12 13.12
N ARG A 120 -6.93 -4.75 12.58
CA ARG A 120 -5.69 -5.52 12.70
C ARG A 120 -4.53 -4.61 13.10
N THR A 121 -3.65 -5.13 13.94
CA THR A 121 -2.34 -4.54 14.23
C THR A 121 -1.24 -5.38 13.60
N ILE A 122 -0.20 -4.71 13.15
CA ILE A 122 1.05 -5.34 12.71
C ILE A 122 2.20 -4.64 13.42
N GLU A 123 3.05 -5.43 14.06
CA GLU A 123 4.23 -4.89 14.72
C GLU A 123 5.32 -4.74 13.66
N VAL A 124 5.84 -3.53 13.53
CA VAL A 124 6.91 -3.23 12.58
C VAL A 124 8.24 -3.20 13.32
N PRO A 125 9.27 -3.94 12.86
CA PRO A 125 10.62 -3.78 13.36
C PRO A 125 11.08 -2.32 13.22
N PRO A 126 11.94 -1.82 14.14
CA PRO A 126 12.56 -0.52 13.95
C PRO A 126 13.36 -0.54 12.64
N ILE A 127 13.22 0.52 11.84
CA ILE A 127 14.10 0.76 10.71
C ILE A 127 15.44 1.12 11.35
N SER A 128 16.45 0.27 11.19
CA SER A 128 17.81 0.58 11.63
C SER A 128 18.20 1.90 10.98
N ASN A 129 18.39 2.94 11.79
CA ASN A 129 19.01 4.17 11.32
C ASN A 129 20.48 3.82 11.10
N ASP A 130 20.91 3.75 9.84
CA ASP A 130 22.31 4.05 9.52
C ASP A 130 22.59 5.53 9.83
#